data_AF-A0A1M6XUA6-F1
#
_entry.id   AF-A0A1M6XUA6-F1
#
_cell.length_a   1.000
_cell.length_b   1.000
_cell.length_c   1.000
_cell.angle_alpha   90.00
_cell.angle_beta   90.00
_cell.angle_gamma   90.00
#
_symmetry.space_group_name_H-M   'P 1'
#
loop_
_entity.id
_entity.type
_entity.pdbx_description
1 polymer ?
#
loop_
_entity_poly.entity_id
_entity_poly.type
_entity_poly.pdbx_seq_one_letter_code
_entity_poly.pdbx_strand_id
1 'polypeptide(L)'
;MENRISSETCQTSLHLPLLDYLAHRMDCTYISNLRFLNKLELRRLIKEIEEIPVGAYSLWEWNDALCYLVHQNVPEKIAESAREKLIYLLKNMIRE
;
A
#
# COMPACT_ATOMS: atom_id res chain seq x y z
N MET A 1 3.25 -6.86 36.74
CA MET A 1 4.14 -5.82 36.17
C MET A 1 4.42 -6.26 34.75
N GLU A 2 3.43 -6.06 33.88
CA GLU A 2 3.44 -6.61 32.52
C GLU A 2 4.14 -5.64 31.60
N ASN A 3 5.12 -6.20 30.89
CA ASN A 3 6.11 -5.47 30.12
C ASN A 3 5.47 -4.73 28.96
N ARG A 4 5.93 -3.48 28.81
CA ARG A 4 5.76 -2.65 27.63
C ARG A 4 6.40 -3.36 26.44
N ILE A 5 5.60 -4.01 25.61
CA ILE A 5 5.92 -4.15 24.20
C ILE A 5 4.80 -3.42 23.47
N SER A 6 5.10 -2.16 23.13
CA SER A 6 4.37 -1.41 22.12
C SER A 6 4.59 -2.13 20.79
N SER A 7 3.82 -3.18 20.57
CA SER A 7 3.64 -3.77 19.25
C SER A 7 2.54 -2.96 18.58
N GLU A 8 2.91 -1.85 17.93
CA GLU A 8 2.18 -1.36 16.76
C GLU A 8 2.31 -2.43 15.67
N THR A 9 1.69 -3.57 15.90
CA THR A 9 1.47 -4.57 14.87
C THR A 9 0.34 -4.02 14.02
N CYS A 10 0.67 -3.58 12.82
CA CYS A 10 -0.24 -3.56 11.68
C CYS A 10 -1.02 -4.89 11.73
N GLN A 11 -2.26 -4.82 12.19
CA GLN A 11 -3.04 -6.02 12.45
C GLN A 11 -3.22 -6.75 11.12
N THR A 12 -2.61 -7.93 11.06
CA THR A 12 -2.63 -8.84 9.92
C THR A 12 -4.01 -9.50 9.86
N SER A 13 -5.04 -8.72 9.55
CA SER A 13 -6.38 -9.23 9.26
C SER A 13 -6.44 -9.51 7.76
N LEU A 14 -6.65 -10.78 7.43
CA LEU A 14 -6.53 -11.50 6.15
C LEU A 14 -7.36 -10.98 4.95
N HIS A 15 -7.73 -9.71 4.90
CA HIS A 15 -8.36 -9.10 3.71
C HIS A 15 -8.03 -7.61 3.69
N LEU A 16 -7.04 -7.24 2.87
CA LEU A 16 -6.71 -5.85 2.58
C LEU A 16 -7.34 -5.52 1.23
N PRO A 17 -8.56 -4.94 1.18
CA PRO A 17 -9.34 -4.87 -0.06
C PRO A 17 -8.60 -4.12 -1.16
N LEU A 18 -7.91 -3.03 -0.81
CA LEU A 18 -7.06 -2.28 -1.72
C LEU A 18 -5.87 -3.12 -2.25
N LEU A 19 -5.13 -3.80 -1.37
CA LEU A 19 -3.97 -4.61 -1.77
C LEU A 19 -4.37 -5.88 -2.52
N ASP A 20 -5.50 -6.49 -2.17
CA ASP A 20 -6.07 -7.65 -2.84
C ASP A 20 -6.57 -7.27 -4.25
N TYR A 21 -7.25 -6.13 -4.38
CA TYR A 21 -7.62 -5.55 -5.67
C TYR A 21 -6.37 -5.30 -6.53
N LEU A 22 -5.33 -4.68 -5.97
CA LEU A 22 -4.09 -4.42 -6.69
C LEU A 22 -3.38 -5.73 -7.07
N ALA A 23 -3.34 -6.73 -6.20
CA ALA A 23 -2.78 -8.04 -6.51
C ALA A 23 -3.53 -8.71 -7.67
N HIS A 24 -4.87 -8.66 -7.65
CA HIS A 24 -5.70 -9.19 -8.72
C HIS A 24 -5.47 -8.46 -10.05
N ARG A 25 -5.36 -7.13 -10.03
CA ARG A 25 -5.09 -6.31 -11.23
C ARG A 25 -3.70 -6.55 -11.82
N MET A 26 -2.73 -6.84 -10.96
CA MET A 26 -1.35 -7.14 -11.35
C MET A 26 -1.12 -8.63 -11.69
N ASP A 27 -2.19 -9.43 -11.77
CA ASP A 27 -2.14 -10.89 -11.97
C ASP A 27 -1.22 -11.61 -10.96
N CYS A 28 -1.08 -11.02 -9.77
CA CYS A 28 -0.25 -11.55 -8.69
C CYS A 28 -1.07 -12.53 -7.85
N THR A 29 -0.63 -13.79 -7.79
CA THR A 29 -1.27 -14.83 -6.97
C THR A 29 -1.25 -14.51 -5.48
N TYR A 30 -0.30 -13.68 -5.02
CA TYR A 30 -0.15 -13.32 -3.62
C TYR A 30 0.17 -11.83 -3.45
N ILE A 31 -0.45 -11.17 -2.46
CA ILE A 31 -0.16 -9.79 -2.06
C ILE A 31 1.32 -9.59 -1.75
N SER A 32 2.00 -10.62 -1.22
CA SER A 32 3.44 -10.57 -0.95
C SER A 32 4.29 -10.34 -2.21
N ASN A 33 3.82 -10.75 -3.39
CA ASN A 33 4.52 -10.51 -4.65
C ASN A 33 4.47 -9.04 -5.08
N LEU A 34 3.51 -8.26 -4.57
CA LEU A 34 3.45 -6.81 -4.84
C LEU A 34 4.70 -6.07 -4.34
N ARG A 35 5.40 -6.60 -3.33
CA ARG A 35 6.67 -6.04 -2.84
C ARG A 35 7.88 -6.40 -3.70
N PHE A 36 7.76 -7.39 -4.57
CA PHE A 36 8.84 -7.89 -5.43
C PHE A 36 8.60 -7.52 -6.90
N LEU A 37 7.78 -6.51 -7.17
CA LEU A 37 7.45 -6.08 -8.52
C LEU A 37 8.65 -5.40 -9.22
N ASN A 38 8.82 -5.73 -10.50
CA ASN A 38 9.80 -5.07 -11.36
C ASN A 38 9.40 -3.62 -11.66
N LYS A 39 10.35 -2.79 -12.11
CA LYS A 39 10.13 -1.38 -12.50
C LYS A 39 8.99 -1.15 -13.52
N LEU A 40 8.70 -2.15 -14.37
CA LEU A 40 7.56 -2.11 -15.31
C LEU A 40 6.23 -2.36 -14.59
N GLU A 41 6.20 -3.37 -13.72
CA GLU A 41 5.02 -3.73 -12.95
C GLU A 41 4.68 -2.65 -11.91
N LEU A 42 5.69 -2.04 -11.27
CA LEU A 42 5.48 -0.87 -10.42
C LEU A 42 4.83 0.30 -11.17
N ARG A 43 5.21 0.55 -12.44
CA ARG A 43 4.57 1.59 -13.27
C ARG A 43 3.11 1.27 -13.56
N ARG A 44 2.78 -0.01 -13.80
CA ARG A 44 1.39 -0.44 -13.98
C ARG A 44 0.60 -0.28 -12.67
N LEU A 45 1.17 -0.73 -11.55
CA LEU A 45 0.57 -0.58 -10.23
C LEU A 45 0.26 0.89 -9.90
N ILE A 46 1.20 1.79 -10.17
CA ILE A 46 1.01 3.23 -9.98
C ILE A 46 -0.15 3.75 -10.81
N LYS A 47 -0.24 3.34 -12.08
CA LYS A 47 -1.32 3.74 -12.97
C LYS A 47 -2.68 3.24 -12.45
N GLU A 48 -2.74 2.01 -11.96
CA GLU A 48 -3.93 1.45 -11.32
C GLU A 48 -4.34 2.26 -10.09
N ILE A 49 -3.38 2.60 -9.23
CA ILE A 49 -3.63 3.45 -8.05
C ILE A 49 -4.09 4.87 -8.47
N GLU A 50 -3.55 5.41 -9.57
CA GLU A 50 -3.98 6.68 -10.15
C GLU A 50 -5.42 6.62 -10.70
N GLU A 51 -5.90 5.48 -11.15
CA GLU A 51 -7.29 5.33 -11.60
C GLU A 51 -8.29 5.12 -10.45
N ILE A 52 -7.83 4.60 -9.30
CA ILE A 52 -8.68 4.44 -8.12
C ILE A 52 -9.06 5.82 -7.57
N PRO A 53 -10.37 6.15 -7.46
CA PRO A 53 -10.79 7.38 -6.82
C PRO A 53 -10.49 7.33 -5.33
N VAL A 54 -10.08 8.46 -4.77
CA VAL A 54 -9.66 8.57 -3.36
C VAL A 54 -10.73 8.04 -2.39
N GLY A 55 -12.01 8.23 -2.72
CA GLY A 55 -13.15 7.75 -1.92
C GLY A 55 -13.58 6.30 -2.17
N ALA A 56 -12.91 5.55 -3.05
CA ALA A 56 -13.21 4.13 -3.26
C ALA A 56 -12.83 3.26 -2.05
N TYR A 57 -11.79 3.66 -1.34
CA TYR A 57 -11.25 2.96 -0.18
C TYR A 57 -11.08 3.93 0.99
N SER A 58 -11.13 3.38 2.19
CA SER A 58 -11.01 4.13 3.44
C SER A 58 -9.58 4.62 3.64
N LEU A 59 -9.42 5.70 4.42
CA LEU A 59 -8.10 6.21 4.83
C LEU A 59 -7.21 5.10 5.41
N TRP A 60 -7.80 4.23 6.23
CA TRP A 60 -7.09 3.13 6.86
C TRP A 60 -6.50 2.15 5.84
N GLU A 61 -7.23 1.85 4.76
CA GLU A 61 -6.77 0.94 3.70
C GLU A 61 -5.61 1.54 2.90
N TRP A 62 -5.67 2.85 2.62
CA TRP A 62 -4.56 3.57 2.00
C TRP A 62 -3.31 3.61 2.89
N ASN A 63 -3.50 3.86 4.18
CA ASN A 63 -2.40 3.87 5.16
C ASN A 63 -1.80 2.47 5.34
N ASP A 64 -2.61 1.42 5.31
CA ASP A 64 -2.12 0.06 5.36
C ASP A 64 -1.33 -0.30 4.09
N ALA A 65 -1.84 0.06 2.90
CA ALA A 65 -1.11 -0.13 1.64
C ALA A 65 0.22 0.63 1.61
N LEU A 66 0.28 1.83 2.18
CA LEU A 66 1.53 2.58 2.41
C LEU A 66 2.48 1.81 3.31
N CYS A 67 2.00 1.34 4.46
CA CYS A 67 2.82 0.57 5.38
C CYS A 67 3.33 -0.73 4.74
N TYR A 68 2.51 -1.39 3.91
CA TYR A 68 2.85 -2.67 3.31
C TYR A 68 3.80 -2.55 2.11
N LEU A 69 3.53 -1.64 1.17
CA LEU A 69 4.28 -1.56 -0.09
C LEU A 69 5.57 -0.76 0.07
N VAL A 70 5.53 0.33 0.83
CA VAL A 70 6.65 1.28 0.94
C VAL A 70 7.26 1.30 2.33
N HIS A 71 6.85 0.37 3.22
CA HIS A 71 7.34 0.25 4.60
C HIS A 71 7.27 1.58 5.37
N GLN A 72 6.26 2.40 5.03
CA GLN A 72 6.08 3.71 5.65
C GLN A 72 5.18 3.59 6.88
N ASN A 73 5.78 3.74 8.06
CA ASN A 73 5.07 3.73 9.35
C ASN A 73 4.40 5.05 9.71
N VAL A 74 4.41 6.06 8.83
CA VAL A 74 3.76 7.34 9.10
C VAL A 74 2.40 7.34 8.40
N PRO A 75 1.30 7.09 9.11
CA PRO A 75 -0.03 7.15 8.54
C PRO A 75 -0.37 8.60 8.19
N GLU A 76 -1.02 8.77 7.04
CA GLU A 76 -1.55 10.07 6.63
C GLU A 76 -2.91 10.33 7.30
N LYS A 77 -3.30 11.60 7.37
CA LYS A 77 -4.57 12.03 7.97
C LYS A 77 -5.74 12.04 6.97
N ILE A 78 -5.44 12.02 5.67
CA ILE A 78 -6.40 12.18 4.58
C ILE A 78 -6.09 11.15 3.50
N ALA A 79 -7.12 10.49 2.96
CA ALA A 79 -6.98 9.42 1.98
C ALA A 79 -6.31 9.92 0.69
N GLU A 80 -6.54 11.18 0.33
CA GLU A 80 -5.92 11.83 -0.84
C GLU A 80 -4.41 11.92 -0.67
N SER A 81 -3.95 12.49 0.46
CA SER A 81 -2.53 12.56 0.79
C SER A 81 -1.90 11.17 0.89
N ALA A 82 -2.60 10.19 1.44
CA ALA A 82 -2.14 8.81 1.50
C ALA A 82 -1.89 8.22 0.10
N ARG A 83 -2.87 8.38 -0.81
CA ARG A 83 -2.77 7.92 -2.20
C ARG A 83 -1.65 8.62 -2.96
N GLU A 84 -1.59 9.95 -2.89
CA GLU A 84 -0.55 10.73 -3.58
C GLU A 84 0.85 10.34 -3.09
N LYS A 85 1.01 10.14 -1.77
CA LYS A 85 2.26 9.74 -1.17
C LYS A 85 2.66 8.32 -1.59
N LEU A 86 1.69 7.40 -1.66
CA LEU A 86 1.92 6.04 -2.15
C LEU A 86 2.45 6.07 -3.59
N ILE A 87 1.78 6.82 -4.46
CA ILE A 87 2.21 7.01 -5.85
C ILE A 87 3.62 7.61 -5.91
N TYR A 88 3.89 8.65 -5.14
CA TYR A 88 5.19 9.33 -5.13
C TYR A 88 6.33 8.38 -4.74
N LEU A 89 6.14 7.59 -3.69
CA LEU A 89 7.15 6.64 -3.20
C LEU A 89 7.37 5.48 -4.17
N LEU A 90 6.30 4.93 -4.74
CA LEU A 90 6.40 3.91 -5.79
C LEU A 90 7.12 4.46 -7.03
N LYS A 91 6.86 5.72 -7.42
CA LYS A 91 7.60 6.40 -8.51
C LYS A 91 9.08 6.56 -8.16
N ASN A 92 9.42 6.83 -6.90
CA ASN A 92 10.81 6.92 -6.45
C ASN A 92 11.55 5.57 -6.57
N MET A 93 10.90 4.47 -6.17
CA MET A 93 11.46 3.11 -6.29
C MET A 93 11.77 2.66 -7.73
N ILE A 94 11.12 3.26 -8.74
CA ILE A 94 11.42 2.98 -10.16
C ILE A 94 12.68 3.73 -10.63
N ARG A 95 12.93 4.91 -10.06
CA ARG A 95 13.98 5.84 -10.50
C ARG A 95 15.37 5.47 -9.98
N GLU A 96 15.48 4.79 -8.83
CA GLU A 96 16.70 4.13 -8.34
C GLU A 96 16.96 2.83 -9.10
#